data_AF-A0AAV3RME7-F1
#
_entry.id   AF-A0AAV3RME7-F1
#
_cell.length_a   1.000
_cell.length_b   1.000
_cell.length_c   1.000
_cell.angle_alpha   90.00
_cell.angle_beta   90.00
_cell.angle_gamma   90.00
#
_symmetry.space_group_name_H-M   'P 1'
#
loop_
_entity.id
_entity.type
_entity.pdbx_description
1 polymer ?
#
loop_
_entity_poly.entity_id
_entity_poly.type
_entity_poly.pdbx_seq_one_letter_code
_entity_poly.pdbx_strand_id
1 'polypeptide(L)' 'MCTDFTSLNKTCPKDFYPLPCLARLVDGNTVHEVFDFMDASRGYHQIKMYPNDEEKTTFITEYELYCWKAMPFGL' A
#
# COMPACT_ATOMS: atom_id res chain seq x y z
N MET A 1 6.19 11.36 -7.30
CA MET A 1 7.41 10.61 -7.67
C MET A 1 7.02 9.16 -7.81
N CYS A 2 7.43 8.49 -8.88
CA CYS A 2 7.17 7.06 -9.09
C CYS A 2 8.51 6.33 -9.01
N THR A 3 8.60 5.31 -8.17
CA THR A 3 9.78 4.46 -8.02
C THR A 3 9.47 3.10 -8.61
N ASP A 4 10.34 2.58 -9.48
CA ASP A 4 10.15 1.25 -10.05
C ASP A 4 10.62 0.16 -9.08
N PHE A 5 9.67 -0.50 -8.43
CA PHE A 5 9.91 -1.63 -7.53
C PHE A 5 9.69 -3.00 -8.21
N THR A 6 9.55 -3.07 -9.54
CA THR A 6 9.24 -4.33 -10.26
C THR A 6 10.20 -5.46 -9.90
N SER A 7 11.50 -5.16 -9.82
CA SER A 7 12.52 -6.14 -9.44
C SER A 7 12.43 -6.54 -7.96
N LEU A 8 12.16 -5.57 -7.07
CA LEU A 8 11.98 -5.82 -5.63
C LEU A 8 10.78 -6.73 -5.39
N ASN A 9 9.63 -6.42 -5.98
CA ASN A 9 8.37 -7.15 -5.80
C ASN A 9 8.43 -8.58 -6.32
N LYS A 10 9.29 -8.87 -7.31
CA LYS A 10 9.54 -10.24 -7.78
C LYS A 10 10.27 -11.11 -6.75
N THR A 11 11.06 -10.49 -5.88
CA THR A 11 11.85 -11.18 -4.85
C THR A 11 11.14 -11.24 -3.50
N CYS A 12 10.18 -10.34 -3.26
CA CYS A 12 9.37 -10.35 -2.06
C CYS A 12 8.35 -11.51 -2.08
N PRO A 13 8.24 -12.29 -1.00
CA PRO A 13 7.16 -13.26 -0.86
C PRO A 13 5.82 -12.52 -0.81
N LYS A 14 4.83 -13.03 -1.54
CA LYS A 14 3.47 -12.47 -1.51
C LYS A 14 2.79 -12.86 -0.21
N ASP A 15 2.36 -11.87 0.56
CA ASP A 15 1.46 -12.08 1.68
C ASP A 15 0.02 -12.22 1.15
N PHE A 16 -0.66 -13.29 1.55
CA PHE A 16 -2.05 -13.56 1.14
C PHE A 16 -2.98 -13.12 2.26
N TYR A 17 -3.17 -11.82 2.41
CA TYR A 17 -4.21 -11.31 3.30
C TYR A 17 -5.60 -11.69 2.73
N PRO A 18 -6.42 -12.45 3.48
CA PRO A 18 -7.71 -12.90 2.99
C PRO A 18 -8.67 -11.71 2.91
N LEU A 19 -8.86 -11.18 1.71
CA LEU A 19 -9.87 -10.16 1.47
C LEU A 19 -11.28 -10.80 1.45
N PRO A 20 -12.26 -10.20 2.14
CA PRO A 20 -13.63 -10.70 2.11
C PRO A 20 -14.22 -10.64 0.69
N CYS A 21 -15.09 -11.60 0.38
CA CYS A 21 -15.81 -11.61 -0.89
C CYS A 21 -16.65 -10.33 -1.05
N LEU A 22 -16.54 -9.67 -2.20
CA LEU A 22 -17.23 -8.40 -2.48
C LEU A 22 -18.75 -8.52 -2.33
N ALA A 23 -19.35 -9.62 -2.83
CA ALA A 23 -20.79 -9.85 -2.70
C ALA A 23 -21.22 -9.85 -1.22
N ARG A 24 -20.42 -10.49 -0.34
CA ARG A 24 -20.68 -10.51 1.10
C ARG A 24 -20.59 -9.12 1.73
N LEU A 25 -19.68 -8.27 1.25
CA LEU A 25 -19.58 -6.88 1.69
C LEU A 25 -20.79 -6.06 1.24
N VAL A 26 -21.27 -6.26 0.01
CA VAL A 26 -22.42 -5.53 -0.52
C VAL A 26 -23.71 -5.97 0.16
N ASP A 27 -23.97 -7.28 0.26
CA ASP A 27 -25.18 -7.83 0.88
C ASP A 27 -25.34 -7.41 2.34
N GLY A 28 -24.24 -7.38 3.10
CA GLY A 28 -24.24 -6.93 4.50
C GLY A 28 -24.58 -5.45 4.69
N ASN A 29 -24.45 -4.64 3.64
CA ASN A 29 -24.71 -3.20 3.68
C ASN A 29 -26.10 -2.81 3.17
N THR A 30 -26.85 -3.74 2.55
CA THR A 30 -28.15 -3.45 1.90
C THR A 30 -29.27 -2.94 2.82
N VAL A 31 -29.07 -2.96 4.14
CA VAL A 31 -30.06 -2.53 5.15
C VAL A 31 -29.95 -1.02 5.46
N HIS A 32 -28.95 -0.32 4.94
CA HIS A 32 -28.70 1.09 5.26
C HIS A 32 -29.20 2.02 4.14
N GLU A 33 -29.89 3.10 4.53
CA GLU A 33 -30.47 4.09 3.60
C GLU A 33 -29.47 5.19 3.17
N VAL A 34 -28.38 5.39 3.92
CA VAL A 34 -27.38 6.44 3.68
C VAL A 34 -25.98 5.86 3.80
N PHE A 35 -25.10 6.25 2.88
CA PHE A 35 -23.69 5.88 2.87
C PHE A 35 -22.81 7.11 2.72
N ASP A 36 -21.81 7.24 3.59
CA ASP A 36 -20.71 8.18 3.43
C ASP A 36 -19.44 7.40 3.04
N PHE A 37 -18.78 7.87 1.98
CA PHE A 37 -17.54 7.25 1.50
C PHE A 37 -16.32 8.05 1.96
N MET A 38 -15.42 7.41 2.70
CA MET A 38 -14.15 8.00 3.10
C MET A 38 -13.08 7.72 2.03
N ASP A 39 -12.39 8.76 1.59
CA ASP A 39 -11.26 8.61 0.67
C ASP A 39 -9.98 8.22 1.41
N ALA A 40 -9.44 7.06 1.04
CA ALA A 40 -8.16 6.55 1.51
C ALA A 40 -7.09 6.56 0.40
N SER A 41 -7.21 7.41 -0.63
CA SER A 41 -6.27 7.53 -1.75
C SER A 41 -4.80 7.67 -1.32
N ARG A 42 -4.54 8.33 -0.19
CA ARG A 42 -3.20 8.50 0.41
C ARG A 42 -2.90 7.52 1.54
N GLY A 43 -3.70 6.47 1.71
CA GLY A 43 -3.62 5.53 2.82
C GLY A 43 -2.25 4.86 2.96
N TYR A 44 -1.63 4.50 1.84
CA TYR A 44 -0.29 3.90 1.81
C TYR A 44 0.75 4.78 2.53
N HIS A 45 0.79 6.07 2.22
CA HIS A 45 1.75 7.02 2.82
C HIS A 45 1.50 7.30 4.32
N GLN A 46 0.41 6.78 4.91
CA GLN A 46 0.14 6.89 6.34
C GLN A 46 0.63 5.66 7.12
N ILE A 47 0.87 4.54 6.43
CA ILE A 47 1.38 3.30 7.02
C ILE A 47 2.89 3.41 7.14
N LYS A 48 3.42 3.31 8.36
CA LYS A 48 4.86 3.32 8.59
C LYS A 48 5.50 2.05 8.04
N MET A 49 6.64 2.20 7.39
CA MET A 49 7.46 1.05 7.00
C MET A 49 8.02 0.37 8.25
N TYR A 50 8.23 -0.94 8.14
CA TYR A 50 8.98 -1.65 9.17
C TYR A 50 10.44 -1.14 9.13
N PRO A 51 11.06 -0.76 10.27
CA PRO A 51 12.37 -0.11 10.26
C PRO A 51 13.47 -0.89 9.51
N ASN A 52 13.45 -2.22 9.56
CA ASN A 52 14.44 -3.05 8.86
C ASN A 52 14.16 -3.21 7.35
N ASP A 53 12.99 -2.77 6.88
CA ASP A 53 12.60 -2.82 5.47
C ASP A 53 12.69 -1.45 4.80
N GLU A 54 12.89 -0.36 5.55
CA GLU A 54 13.07 0.99 4.98
C GLU A 54 14.21 1.02 3.96
N GLU A 55 15.37 0.45 4.31
CA GLU A 55 16.54 0.40 3.42
C GLU A 55 16.28 -0.38 2.12
N LYS A 56 15.35 -1.34 2.12
CA LYS A 56 14.98 -2.11 0.92
C LYS A 56 14.15 -1.28 -0.07
N THR A 57 13.56 -0.18 0.39
CA THR A 57 12.78 0.76 -0.42
C THR A 57 13.62 1.94 -0.93
N THR A 58 14.94 1.82 -0.87
CA THR A 58 15.85 2.88 -1.32
C THR A 58 15.71 3.15 -2.81
N PHE A 59 15.69 4.43 -3.16
CA PHE A 59 15.68 4.92 -4.54
C PHE A 59 16.74 5.98 -4.76
N ILE A 60 17.18 6.08 -6.01
CA ILE A 60 18.23 7.01 -6.44
C ILE A 60 17.58 8.26 -7.00
N THR A 61 18.07 9.42 -6.59
CA THR A 61 17.76 10.71 -7.20
C THR A 61 19.02 11.29 -7.85
N GLU A 62 18.89 12.39 -8.59
CA GLU A 62 20.04 13.07 -9.21
C GLU A 62 21.06 13.56 -8.18
N TYR A 63 20.65 13.72 -6.91
CA TYR A 63 21.48 14.29 -5.84
C TYR A 63 21.95 13.24 -4.85
N GLU A 64 21.03 12.42 -4.33
CA GLU A 64 21.31 11.49 -3.22
C GLU A 64 20.44 10.22 -3.27
N LEU A 65 20.74 9.29 -2.35
CA LEU A 65 19.95 8.11 -2.05
C LEU A 65 18.96 8.42 -0.93
N TYR A 66 17.69 8.07 -1.15
CA TYR A 66 16.64 8.21 -0.13
C TYR A 66 15.91 6.89 0.05
N CYS A 67 15.43 6.64 1.26
CA CYS A 67 14.55 5.52 1.58
C CYS A 67 13.18 6.01 2.06
N TRP A 68 12.16 5.17 1.90
CA TRP A 68 10.82 5.50 2.36
C TRP A 68 10.60 5.09 3.81
N LYS A 69 10.13 6.05 4.63
CA LYS A 69 9.70 5.81 6.02
C LYS A 69 8.24 5.37 6.15
N ALA A 70 7.47 5.59 5.09
CA ALA A 70 6.07 5.19 4.99
C ALA A 70 5.86 4.50 3.64
N MET A 71 4.90 3.58 3.58
CA MET A 71 4.73 2.67 2.45
C MET A 71 4.52 3.45 1.14
N PRO A 72 5.46 3.39 0.17
CA PRO A 72 5.30 4.07 -1.09
C PRO A 72 4.37 3.31 -2.03
N PHE A 73 3.88 4.01 -3.04
CA PHE A 73 3.18 3.37 -4.15
C PHE A 73 4.15 2.49 -4.96
N GLY A 74 3.65 1.33 -5.39
CA GLY A 74 4.34 0.44 -6.32
C GLY A 74 5.06 -0.74 -5.68
N LEU A 75 5.08 -0.87 -4.35
CA LEU A 75 5.42 -2.14 -3.67
C LEU A 75 4.37 -3.23 -3.92
#